data_AF-A0A428QW73-F1
#
_entry.id   AF-A0A428QW73-F1
#
_cell.length_a   1.000
_cell.length_b   1.000
_cell.length_c   1.000
_cell.angle_alpha   90.00
_cell.angle_beta   90.00
_cell.angle_gamma   90.00
#
_symmetry.space_group_name_H-M   'P 1'
#
loop_
_entity.id
_entity.type
_entity.pdbx_description
1 polymer ?
#
loop_
_entity_poly.entity_id
_entity_poly.type
_entity_poly.pdbx_seq_one_letter_code
_entity_poly.pdbx_strand_id
1 'polypeptide(L)'
;MKFATAIMAFVASATYAAAAQVTFKTLDNKVRTVYFTSDPGYPNIDPVVVSNKEDTTVQFPDKYIGNYWAVIEGGKNTGTGMLGEVTFGGWMGKTYFDVSAIVVPGDKNNVKQMYPAKSMTPDSGCEEFPCNNAYYEPNDEQTKVTDETHLITTLGAGSVKLPGDKAAAQ
;
A
#
# COMPACT_ATOMS: atom_id res chain seq x y z
N MET A 1 41.18 19.34 -34.68
CA MET A 1 40.71 18.34 -33.69
C MET A 1 40.05 19.08 -32.55
N LYS A 2 38.73 18.97 -32.35
CA LYS A 2 38.04 19.52 -31.18
C LYS A 2 37.51 18.33 -30.39
N PHE A 3 38.04 18.15 -29.19
CA PHE A 3 37.65 17.08 -28.27
C PHE A 3 36.27 17.41 -27.69
N ALA A 4 35.32 16.48 -27.83
CA ALA A 4 34.01 16.57 -27.17
C ALA A 4 34.15 16.04 -25.74
N THR A 5 34.01 16.92 -24.75
CA THR A 5 33.94 16.53 -23.35
C THR A 5 32.55 15.99 -23.06
N ALA A 6 32.41 14.67 -22.95
CA ALA A 6 31.20 14.05 -22.44
C ALA A 6 31.17 14.16 -20.91
N ILE A 7 30.28 14.99 -20.37
CA ILE A 7 30.00 15.03 -18.93
C ILE A 7 29.00 13.90 -18.65
N MET A 8 29.48 12.78 -18.10
CA MET A 8 28.59 11.77 -17.51
C MET A 8 28.01 12.35 -16.22
N ALA A 9 26.74 12.75 -16.27
CA ALA A 9 25.99 13.07 -15.06
C ALA A 9 25.72 11.77 -14.27
N PHE A 10 26.36 11.63 -13.11
CA PHE A 10 25.99 10.63 -12.13
C PHE A 10 24.72 11.11 -11.43
N VAL A 11 23.58 10.45 -11.68
CA VAL A 11 22.40 10.61 -10.84
C VAL A 11 22.70 9.90 -9.52
N ALA A 12 22.96 10.68 -8.47
CA ALA A 12 23.10 10.13 -7.12
C ALA A 12 21.71 9.65 -6.66
N SER A 13 21.47 8.34 -6.73
CA SER A 13 20.29 7.72 -6.11
C SER A 13 20.49 7.76 -4.60
N ALA A 14 19.68 8.53 -3.89
CA ALA A 14 19.64 8.48 -2.44
C ALA A 14 19.09 7.11 -2.02
N THR A 15 19.97 6.21 -1.56
CA THR A 15 19.56 4.95 -0.95
C THR A 15 19.09 5.26 0.46
N TYR A 16 17.78 5.36 0.68
CA TYR A 16 17.23 5.40 2.03
C TYR A 16 17.47 4.04 2.71
N ALA A 17 17.83 4.04 3.99
CA ALA A 17 17.85 2.81 4.76
C ALA A 17 16.42 2.26 4.80
N ALA A 18 16.18 1.14 4.13
CA ALA A 18 14.90 0.44 4.17
C ALA A 18 14.62 -0.01 5.61
N ALA A 19 13.51 0.45 6.19
CA ALA A 19 13.14 0.16 7.59
C ALA A 19 11.76 -0.50 7.72
N ALA A 20 10.91 -0.31 6.72
CA ALA A 20 9.58 -0.87 6.64
C ALA A 20 9.30 -1.38 5.24
N GLN A 21 8.28 -2.22 5.10
CA GLN A 21 7.90 -2.78 3.81
C GLN A 21 6.42 -3.11 3.73
N VAL A 22 5.90 -3.01 2.51
CA VAL A 22 4.56 -3.51 2.16
C VAL A 22 4.71 -4.56 1.08
N THR A 23 4.17 -5.75 1.31
CA THR A 23 4.03 -6.78 0.27
C THR A 23 2.64 -6.71 -0.33
N PHE A 24 2.58 -6.49 -1.64
CA PHE A 24 1.35 -6.50 -2.42
C PHE A 24 1.05 -7.90 -2.93
N LYS A 25 -0.12 -8.42 -2.55
CA LYS A 25 -0.66 -9.71 -2.99
C LYS A 25 -1.81 -9.48 -3.94
N THR A 26 -1.60 -9.75 -5.22
CA THR A 26 -2.68 -9.65 -6.22
C THR A 26 -3.47 -10.95 -6.24
N LEU A 27 -4.74 -10.89 -5.87
CA LEU A 27 -5.59 -12.06 -5.68
C LEU A 27 -6.40 -12.44 -6.93
N ASP A 28 -6.60 -11.49 -7.85
CA ASP A 28 -7.22 -11.75 -9.15
C ASP A 28 -6.18 -11.85 -10.28
N ASN A 29 -6.62 -11.95 -11.52
CA ASN A 29 -5.74 -12.12 -12.68
C ASN A 29 -5.33 -10.79 -13.36
N LYS A 30 -5.44 -9.65 -12.67
CA LYS A 30 -5.16 -8.34 -13.26
C LYS A 30 -3.75 -7.87 -12.92
N VAL A 31 -3.08 -7.28 -13.90
CA VAL A 31 -1.85 -6.50 -13.66
C VAL A 31 -2.26 -5.10 -13.20
N ARG A 32 -1.56 -4.56 -12.20
CA ARG A 32 -1.77 -3.21 -11.68
C ARG A 32 -0.46 -2.45 -11.59
N THR A 33 -0.54 -1.13 -11.67
CA THR A 33 0.51 -0.24 -11.19
C THR A 33 0.05 0.37 -9.86
N VAL A 34 0.87 0.21 -8.82
CA VAL A 34 0.69 0.88 -7.53
C VAL A 34 1.44 2.21 -7.57
N TYR A 35 0.75 3.28 -7.24
CA TYR A 35 1.29 4.64 -7.15
C TYR A 35 1.31 5.09 -5.69
N PHE A 36 2.33 5.86 -5.32
CA PHE A 36 2.55 6.32 -3.96
C PHE A 36 2.48 7.84 -3.88
N THR A 37 1.89 8.35 -2.81
CA THR A 37 1.93 9.77 -2.43
C THR A 37 2.50 9.86 -1.02
N SER A 38 3.67 10.48 -0.89
CA SER A 38 4.26 10.78 0.41
C SER A 38 3.73 12.10 0.95
N ASP A 39 3.63 12.20 2.27
CA ASP A 39 3.36 13.48 2.93
C ASP A 39 4.51 14.48 2.71
N PRO A 40 4.27 15.80 2.81
CA PRO A 40 5.31 16.80 2.65
C PRO A 40 6.50 16.55 3.60
N GLY A 41 7.70 16.44 3.02
CA GLY A 41 8.93 16.20 3.77
C GLY A 41 9.38 14.73 3.82
N TYR A 42 8.57 13.79 3.34
CA TYR A 42 8.96 12.39 3.20
C TYR A 42 9.44 12.06 1.77
N PRO A 43 10.33 11.06 1.59
CA PRO A 43 10.82 10.68 0.27
C PRO A 43 9.73 10.10 -0.62
N ASN A 44 9.82 10.37 -1.92
CA ASN A 44 8.98 9.71 -2.92
C ASN A 44 9.39 8.24 -3.11
N ILE A 45 8.41 7.40 -3.42
CA ILE A 45 8.59 6.01 -3.84
C ILE A 45 8.11 5.90 -5.29
N ASP A 46 8.93 5.29 -6.14
CA ASP A 46 8.57 5.10 -7.54
C ASP A 46 7.39 4.13 -7.69
N PRO A 47 6.48 4.33 -8.65
CA PRO A 47 5.39 3.39 -8.90
C PRO A 47 5.90 1.99 -9.21
N VAL A 48 5.17 0.97 -8.75
CA VAL A 48 5.55 -0.44 -8.96
C VAL A 48 4.47 -1.21 -9.71
N VAL A 49 4.88 -2.11 -10.60
CA VAL A 49 3.96 -3.02 -11.29
C VAL A 49 3.82 -4.30 -10.47
N VAL A 50 2.58 -4.75 -10.29
CA VAL A 50 2.22 -5.93 -9.49
C VAL A 50 1.27 -6.83 -10.28
N SER A 51 1.34 -8.12 -10.04
CA SER A 51 0.45 -9.12 -10.66
C SER A 51 0.30 -10.34 -9.75
N ASN A 52 -0.54 -11.30 -10.12
CA ASN A 52 -0.70 -12.55 -9.37
C ASN A 52 0.40 -13.60 -9.67
N LYS A 53 1.40 -13.26 -10.48
CA LYS A 53 2.51 -14.16 -10.79
C LYS A 53 3.47 -14.28 -9.61
N GLU A 54 3.58 -13.23 -8.80
CA GLU A 54 4.43 -13.18 -7.61
C GLU A 54 3.95 -12.08 -6.66
N ASP A 55 4.24 -12.25 -5.37
CA ASP A 55 4.05 -11.19 -4.38
C ASP A 55 5.15 -10.14 -4.54
N THR A 56 4.77 -8.87 -4.72
CA THR A 56 5.73 -7.76 -4.89
C THR A 56 5.95 -7.06 -3.56
N THR A 57 7.18 -7.04 -3.05
CA THR A 57 7.53 -6.31 -1.82
C THR A 57 8.21 -4.99 -2.13
N VAL A 58 7.65 -3.90 -1.61
CA VAL A 58 8.20 -2.54 -1.72
C VAL A 58 8.80 -2.14 -0.38
N GLN A 59 10.02 -1.61 -0.44
CA GLN A 59 10.70 -1.05 0.71
C GLN A 59 10.30 0.40 0.92
N PHE A 60 9.98 0.75 2.15
CA PHE A 60 9.61 2.10 2.57
C PHE A 60 10.76 2.73 3.36
N PRO A 61 11.02 4.03 3.17
CA PRO A 61 11.96 4.78 4.00
C PRO A 61 11.58 4.70 5.49
N ASP A 62 12.58 4.83 6.37
CA ASP A 62 12.31 4.99 7.79
C ASP A 62 11.42 6.21 8.07
N LYS A 63 10.52 6.05 9.05
CA LYS A 63 9.53 7.04 9.47
C LYS A 63 8.56 7.55 8.39
N TYR A 64 8.41 6.82 7.28
CA TYR A 64 7.56 7.25 6.17
C TYR A 64 6.09 7.45 6.57
N ILE A 65 5.50 8.56 6.08
CA ILE A 65 4.06 8.83 6.14
C ILE A 65 3.57 9.07 4.71
N GLY A 66 2.48 8.40 4.35
CA GLY A 66 1.84 8.57 3.05
C GLY A 66 0.81 7.50 2.75
N ASN A 67 0.39 7.45 1.50
CA ASN A 67 -0.59 6.50 1.02
C ASN A 67 -0.23 5.97 -0.37
N TYR A 68 -0.99 4.98 -0.82
CA TYR A 68 -0.92 4.44 -2.17
C TYR A 68 -2.28 3.99 -2.68
N TRP A 69 -2.41 3.96 -4.00
CA TRP A 69 -3.54 3.39 -4.71
C TRP A 69 -3.04 2.56 -5.89
N ALA A 70 -3.88 1.67 -6.41
CA ALA A 70 -3.52 0.86 -7.57
C ALA A 70 -4.42 1.19 -8.76
N VAL A 71 -3.88 1.04 -9.96
CA VAL A 71 -4.59 1.20 -11.22
C VAL A 71 -4.38 -0.05 -12.06
N ILE A 72 -5.48 -0.68 -12.48
CA ILE A 72 -5.44 -1.83 -13.40
C ILE A 72 -4.83 -1.40 -14.73
N GLU A 73 -4.00 -2.26 -15.33
CA GLU A 73 -3.42 -2.03 -16.66
C GLU A 73 -4.50 -1.67 -17.70
N GLY A 74 -4.25 -0.61 -18.48
CA GLY A 74 -5.22 -0.05 -19.42
C GLY A 74 -6.32 0.81 -18.79
N GLY A 75 -6.39 0.86 -17.45
CA GLY A 75 -7.26 1.76 -16.70
C GLY A 75 -6.77 3.21 -16.71
N LYS A 76 -7.69 4.16 -16.47
CA LYS A 76 -7.34 5.57 -16.32
C LYS A 76 -6.83 5.83 -14.91
N ASN A 77 -5.61 6.36 -14.78
CA ASN A 77 -5.13 6.87 -13.51
C ASN A 77 -5.79 8.23 -13.22
N THR A 78 -6.68 8.28 -12.22
CA THR A 78 -7.37 9.49 -11.77
C THR A 78 -6.61 10.27 -10.70
N GLY A 79 -5.41 9.81 -10.31
CA GLY A 79 -4.61 10.42 -9.25
C GLY A 79 -5.00 9.99 -7.83
N THR A 80 -5.97 9.07 -7.69
CA THR A 80 -6.45 8.53 -6.41
C THR A 80 -7.35 7.31 -6.66
N GLY A 81 -7.69 6.57 -5.60
CA GLY A 81 -8.53 5.36 -5.60
C GLY A 81 -8.92 4.96 -4.17
N MET A 82 -9.20 3.68 -3.96
CA MET A 82 -9.17 3.11 -2.61
C MET A 82 -7.72 3.15 -2.13
N LEU A 83 -7.49 3.77 -0.97
CA LEU A 83 -6.16 4.02 -0.47
C LEU A 83 -5.73 2.92 0.51
N GLY A 84 -4.45 2.55 0.46
CA GLY A 84 -3.76 2.03 1.64
C GLY A 84 -2.94 3.15 2.25
N GLU A 85 -3.21 3.48 3.50
CA GLU A 85 -2.54 4.56 4.23
C GLU A 85 -1.59 3.95 5.27
N VAL A 86 -0.39 4.53 5.40
CA VAL A 86 0.64 4.05 6.33
C VAL A 86 1.36 5.19 7.03
N THR A 87 1.64 5.00 8.30
CA THR A 87 2.66 5.73 9.05
C THR A 87 3.59 4.73 9.71
N PHE A 88 4.79 4.59 9.18
CA PHE A 88 5.84 3.79 9.80
C PHE A 88 6.61 4.62 10.82
N GLY A 89 7.05 4.02 11.92
CA GLY A 89 7.85 4.71 12.94
C GLY A 89 7.13 5.92 13.58
N GLY A 90 5.80 5.84 13.69
CA GLY A 90 4.95 6.90 14.25
C GLY A 90 5.10 7.05 15.77
N TRP A 91 4.00 7.39 16.43
CA TRP A 91 4.02 7.56 17.89
C TRP A 91 4.49 6.28 18.60
N MET A 92 5.44 6.42 19.53
CA MET A 92 6.17 5.32 20.18
C MET A 92 6.88 4.35 19.21
N GLY A 93 7.18 4.78 17.98
CA GLY A 93 7.83 3.94 16.96
C GLY A 93 6.91 2.91 16.31
N LYS A 94 5.58 3.02 16.50
CA LYS A 94 4.60 2.07 15.99
C LYS A 94 4.28 2.27 14.52
N THR A 95 3.72 1.24 13.89
CA THR A 95 3.13 1.31 12.56
C THR A 95 1.63 1.54 12.69
N TYR A 96 1.13 2.57 12.01
CA TYR A 96 -0.29 2.88 11.86
C TYR A 96 -0.69 2.65 10.42
N PHE A 97 -1.87 2.07 10.20
CA PHE A 97 -2.34 1.78 8.85
C PHE A 97 -3.85 1.62 8.76
N ASP A 98 -4.38 1.89 7.58
CA ASP A 98 -5.78 1.60 7.24
C ASP A 98 -5.99 1.49 5.72
N VAL A 99 -7.08 0.82 5.35
CA VAL A 99 -7.67 0.92 4.03
C VAL A 99 -8.72 2.01 4.08
N SER A 100 -8.60 2.99 3.19
CA SER A 100 -9.37 4.23 3.23
C SER A 100 -10.16 4.43 1.95
N ALA A 101 -11.48 4.44 2.13
CA ALA A 101 -12.49 4.61 1.12
C ALA A 101 -12.95 6.07 1.01
N ILE A 102 -12.39 6.98 1.80
CA ILE A 102 -12.86 8.37 1.93
C ILE A 102 -12.82 9.16 0.61
N VAL A 103 -11.83 8.89 -0.25
CA VAL A 103 -11.66 9.64 -1.51
C VAL A 103 -12.45 9.02 -2.66
N VAL A 104 -12.33 7.70 -2.88
CA VAL A 104 -12.99 6.99 -3.98
C VAL A 104 -13.61 5.67 -3.48
N PRO A 105 -14.74 5.71 -2.76
CA PRO A 105 -15.36 4.50 -2.19
C PRO A 105 -15.91 3.53 -3.26
N GLY A 106 -16.04 4.02 -4.50
CA GLY A 106 -16.43 3.21 -5.66
C GLY A 106 -15.32 2.31 -6.20
N ASP A 107 -14.06 2.53 -5.80
CA ASP A 107 -12.95 1.66 -6.19
C ASP A 107 -12.92 0.39 -5.33
N LYS A 108 -13.66 -0.63 -5.78
CA LYS A 108 -13.78 -1.91 -5.06
C LYS A 108 -12.82 -3.00 -5.56
N ASN A 109 -12.01 -2.68 -6.56
CA ASN A 109 -11.25 -3.66 -7.35
C ASN A 109 -9.73 -3.52 -7.18
N ASN A 110 -9.26 -2.53 -6.43
CA ASN A 110 -7.84 -2.30 -6.19
C ASN A 110 -7.45 -2.67 -4.76
N VAL A 111 -7.09 -1.73 -3.90
CA VAL A 111 -6.73 -2.02 -2.50
C VAL A 111 -7.92 -2.64 -1.78
N LYS A 112 -7.71 -3.78 -1.10
CA LYS A 112 -8.76 -4.55 -0.43
C LYS A 112 -8.56 -4.61 1.07
N GLN A 113 -7.47 -5.21 1.52
CA GLN A 113 -7.15 -5.37 2.94
C GLN A 113 -5.69 -5.05 3.22
N MET A 114 -5.43 -4.67 4.47
CA MET A 114 -4.09 -4.47 5.02
C MET A 114 -3.96 -5.15 6.37
N TYR A 115 -2.83 -5.80 6.63
CA TYR A 115 -2.57 -6.46 7.91
C TYR A 115 -1.06 -6.69 8.14
N PRO A 116 -0.59 -6.87 9.38
CA PRO A 116 0.80 -7.19 9.67
C PRO A 116 1.19 -8.56 9.11
N ALA A 117 2.40 -8.67 8.56
CA ALA A 117 2.82 -9.87 7.83
C ALA A 117 2.97 -11.11 8.71
N LYS A 118 3.31 -10.96 9.99
CA LYS A 118 3.48 -12.09 10.91
C LYS A 118 2.23 -12.35 11.73
N SER A 119 1.68 -11.33 12.40
CA SER A 119 0.53 -11.51 13.28
C SER A 119 -0.79 -11.66 12.52
N MET A 120 -0.87 -11.07 11.31
CA MET A 120 -2.09 -10.99 10.50
C MET A 120 -3.28 -10.31 11.20
N THR A 121 -3.05 -9.64 12.33
CA THR A 121 -4.04 -8.88 13.10
C THR A 121 -3.38 -7.74 13.87
N PRO A 122 -4.02 -6.56 14.04
CA PRO A 122 -5.32 -6.18 13.47
C PRO A 122 -5.28 -6.11 11.93
N ASP A 123 -6.44 -6.18 11.27
CA ASP A 123 -6.58 -5.96 9.84
C ASP A 123 -7.48 -4.75 9.55
N SER A 124 -7.28 -4.13 8.38
CA SER A 124 -8.12 -3.05 7.87
C SER A 124 -8.56 -3.38 6.45
N GLY A 125 -9.73 -2.90 6.04
CA GLY A 125 -10.36 -3.21 4.76
C GLY A 125 -11.18 -4.50 4.79
N CYS A 126 -11.52 -5.01 3.61
CA CYS A 126 -12.34 -6.21 3.46
C CYS A 126 -12.25 -6.82 2.05
N GLU A 127 -12.65 -8.08 1.95
CA GLU A 127 -12.77 -8.81 0.69
C GLU A 127 -13.88 -8.23 -0.20
N GLU A 128 -14.99 -7.79 0.41
CA GLU A 128 -16.14 -7.21 -0.27
C GLU A 128 -16.51 -5.86 0.33
N PHE A 129 -16.62 -4.83 -0.53
CA PHE A 129 -16.97 -3.47 -0.13
C PHE A 129 -18.42 -3.12 -0.49
N PRO A 130 -19.12 -2.31 0.33
CA PRO A 130 -18.63 -1.64 1.53
C PRO A 130 -18.57 -2.57 2.74
N CYS A 131 -17.76 -2.22 3.74
CA CYS A 131 -17.68 -2.90 5.03
C CYS A 131 -17.44 -1.89 6.15
N ASN A 132 -17.48 -2.33 7.40
CA ASN A 132 -17.27 -1.48 8.58
C ASN A 132 -15.82 -1.49 9.11
N ASN A 133 -14.86 -1.99 8.32
CA ASN A 133 -13.45 -2.11 8.69
C ASN A 133 -12.52 -1.26 7.80
N ALA A 134 -13.09 -0.37 6.99
CA ALA A 134 -12.36 0.61 6.18
C ALA A 134 -12.79 2.02 6.58
N TYR A 135 -11.90 3.00 6.42
CA TYR A 135 -12.15 4.39 6.79
C TYR A 135 -13.02 5.08 5.73
N TYR A 136 -14.22 5.54 6.08
CA TYR A 136 -15.14 6.20 5.15
C TYR A 136 -15.34 7.70 5.39
N GLU A 137 -15.22 8.13 6.64
CA GLU A 137 -15.55 9.50 7.05
C GLU A 137 -14.44 10.09 7.92
N PRO A 138 -14.27 11.42 7.89
CA PRO A 138 -13.43 12.10 8.87
C PRO A 138 -13.82 11.70 10.31
N ASN A 139 -12.85 11.21 11.09
CA ASN A 139 -12.99 10.71 12.47
C ASN A 139 -13.55 9.27 12.64
N ASP A 140 -13.61 8.47 11.58
CA ASP A 140 -13.87 7.04 11.71
C ASP A 140 -12.65 6.35 12.38
N GLU A 141 -12.85 5.63 13.49
CA GLU A 141 -11.74 5.00 14.24
C GLU A 141 -11.30 3.67 13.57
N GLN A 142 -10.76 3.77 12.36
CA GLN A 142 -10.36 2.59 11.55
C GLN A 142 -8.86 2.41 11.41
N THR A 143 -8.06 3.41 11.76
CA THR A 143 -6.62 3.29 11.82
C THR A 143 -6.23 2.21 12.82
N LYS A 144 -5.58 1.17 12.31
CA LYS A 144 -5.07 0.05 13.09
C LYS A 144 -3.61 0.31 13.46
N VAL A 145 -3.15 -0.35 14.51
CA VAL A 145 -1.80 -0.14 15.06
C VAL A 145 -1.13 -1.49 15.29
N THR A 146 0.16 -1.59 14.94
CA THR A 146 0.99 -2.77 15.19
C THR A 146 2.43 -2.35 15.51
N ASP A 147 3.18 -3.25 16.14
CA ASP A 147 4.63 -3.12 16.32
C ASP A 147 5.44 -3.64 15.12
N GLU A 148 4.77 -4.28 14.14
CA GLU A 148 5.43 -4.77 12.93
C GLU A 148 5.64 -3.66 11.89
N THR A 149 6.80 -3.66 11.24
CA THR A 149 7.11 -2.75 10.12
C THR A 149 6.94 -3.41 8.75
N HIS A 150 6.41 -4.63 8.71
CA HIS A 150 6.07 -5.34 7.49
C HIS A 150 4.56 -5.55 7.43
N LEU A 151 3.92 -4.89 6.48
CA LEU A 151 2.49 -5.06 6.19
C LEU A 151 2.30 -5.88 4.91
N ILE A 152 1.15 -6.53 4.81
CA ILE A 152 0.63 -7.11 3.58
C ILE A 152 -0.53 -6.24 3.12
N THR A 153 -0.63 -5.99 1.82
CA THR A 153 -1.81 -5.42 1.17
C THR A 153 -2.34 -6.38 0.13
N THR A 154 -3.63 -6.69 0.17
CA THR A 154 -4.29 -7.45 -0.89
C THR A 154 -4.87 -6.53 -1.96
N LEU A 155 -4.78 -6.97 -3.22
CA LEU A 155 -5.27 -6.26 -4.38
C LEU A 155 -6.22 -7.14 -5.21
N GLY A 156 -7.36 -6.58 -5.61
CA GLY A 156 -8.33 -7.28 -6.47
C GLY A 156 -9.17 -8.32 -5.74
N ALA A 157 -10.15 -8.87 -6.45
CA ALA A 157 -11.09 -9.83 -5.86
C ALA A 157 -10.39 -11.14 -5.44
N GLY A 158 -10.75 -11.64 -4.27
CA GLY A 158 -10.20 -12.87 -3.69
C GLY A 158 -10.15 -12.79 -2.17
N SER A 159 -9.69 -13.86 -1.54
CA SER A 159 -9.64 -13.99 -0.08
C SER A 159 -8.28 -14.43 0.42
N VAL A 160 -7.91 -13.96 1.60
CA VAL A 160 -6.82 -14.49 2.39
C VAL A 160 -7.39 -14.83 3.75
N LYS A 161 -7.20 -16.07 4.20
CA LYS A 161 -7.69 -16.51 5.51
C LYS A 161 -6.92 -15.80 6.63
N LEU A 162 -7.54 -14.83 7.28
CA LEU A 162 -7.00 -14.12 8.44
C LEU A 162 -7.38 -14.85 9.74
N PRO A 163 -6.56 -14.76 10.80
CA PRO A 163 -6.91 -15.28 12.11
C PRO A 163 -8.17 -14.58 12.64
N GLY A 164 -9.24 -15.34 12.87
CA GLY A 164 -10.51 -14.82 13.37
C GLY A 164 -11.62 -14.74 12.32
N ASP A 165 -11.33 -14.99 11.04
CA ASP A 165 -12.34 -15.19 10.02
C ASP A 165 -13.19 -16.42 10.39
N LYS A 166 -14.38 -16.18 10.94
CA LYS A 166 -15.43 -17.20 10.96
C LYS A 166 -15.72 -17.49 9.50
N ALA A 167 -15.50 -18.75 9.10
CA ALA A 167 -15.81 -19.22 7.76
C ALA A 167 -17.13 -18.60 7.29
N ALA A 168 -17.09 -17.85 6.18
CA ALA A 168 -18.30 -17.40 5.51
C ALA A 168 -19.17 -18.65 5.32
N ALA A 169 -20.36 -18.65 5.93
CA ALA A 169 -21.30 -19.74 5.78
C ALA A 169 -21.60 -19.91 4.28
N GLN A 170 -21.38 -21.13 3.79
CA GLN A 170 -21.87 -21.58 2.48
C GLN A 170 -23.40 -21.54 2.43
#